data_AF-A0A2M8G2M1-F1
#
_entry.id   AF-A0A2M8G2M1-F1
#
_cell.length_a   1.000
_cell.length_b   1.000
_cell.length_c   1.000
_cell.angle_alpha   90.00
_cell.angle_beta   90.00
_cell.angle_gamma   90.00
#
_symmetry.space_group_name_H-M   'P 1'
#
loop_
_entity.id
_entity.type
_entity.pdbx_description
1 polymer ?
#
loop_
_entity_poly.entity_id
_entity_poly.type
_entity_poly.pdbx_seq_one_letter_code
_entity_poly.pdbx_strand_id
1 'polypeptide(L)'
;MDPINDTTTQKQNVSNQNATSGKGKNVIEGMYGELLEKDILELMGVDNLPDKEKEELYKKMLETILNRVVLRLDTQISDEEVEKLKEITDKKDKEGFFKFFQDKGIDIKSIFAEEAALYKVEMVALTSQGGTNG
;
A
#
# COMPACT_ATOMS: atom_id res chain seq x y z
N MET A 1 55.44 -28.11 33.04
CA MET A 1 55.66 -28.78 31.75
C MET A 1 55.37 -27.75 30.67
N ASP A 2 56.43 -27.28 30.02
CA ASP A 2 56.45 -26.56 28.74
C ASP A 2 55.80 -27.39 27.60
N PRO A 3 55.69 -26.95 26.32
CA PRO A 3 55.71 -25.60 25.73
C PRO A 3 54.72 -25.41 24.52
N ILE A 4 54.95 -24.33 23.77
CA ILE A 4 54.84 -24.18 22.29
C ILE A 4 53.59 -23.46 21.77
N ASN A 5 53.75 -22.15 21.69
CA ASN A 5 53.23 -21.31 20.62
C ASN A 5 53.96 -21.68 19.32
N ASP A 6 53.25 -22.18 18.30
CA ASP A 6 53.75 -22.14 16.92
C ASP A 6 52.64 -21.71 15.97
N THR A 7 52.91 -20.62 15.28
CA THR A 7 52.04 -19.95 14.33
C THR A 7 52.48 -20.40 12.96
N THR A 8 51.70 -21.20 12.24
CA THR A 8 51.85 -21.30 10.78
C THR A 8 50.49 -21.48 10.11
N THR A 9 50.03 -20.37 9.55
CA THR A 9 49.02 -20.27 8.51
C THR A 9 49.46 -21.06 7.27
N GLN A 10 48.62 -21.99 6.78
CA GLN A 10 48.51 -22.23 5.35
C GLN A 10 47.05 -22.39 4.92
N LYS A 11 46.74 -21.64 3.87
CA LYS A 11 45.47 -21.47 3.17
C LYS A 11 45.15 -22.71 2.34
N GLN A 12 43.85 -22.95 2.13
CA GLN A 12 43.13 -23.67 1.05
C GLN A 12 41.98 -24.42 1.76
N ASN A 13 40.71 -24.23 1.48
CA ASN A 13 40.09 -24.17 0.16
C ASN A 13 38.70 -23.50 0.30
N VAL A 14 38.50 -22.35 -0.35
CA VAL A 14 37.20 -21.70 -0.47
C VAL A 14 36.54 -22.26 -1.71
N SER A 15 35.56 -23.14 -1.53
CA SER A 15 34.48 -23.38 -2.49
C SER A 15 33.47 -24.35 -1.88
N ASN A 16 32.39 -23.82 -1.33
CA ASN A 16 31.11 -24.47 -1.53
C ASN A 16 30.02 -23.41 -1.62
N GLN A 17 29.84 -22.91 -2.84
CA GLN A 17 28.63 -22.22 -3.25
C GLN A 17 27.53 -23.27 -3.27
N ASN A 18 26.64 -23.26 -2.28
CA ASN A 18 25.33 -23.88 -2.43
C ASN A 18 24.30 -22.77 -2.62
N ALA A 19 24.32 -22.20 -3.82
CA ALA A 19 23.20 -21.46 -4.36
C ALA A 19 22.17 -22.48 -4.84
N THR A 20 21.03 -22.59 -4.17
CA THR A 20 19.73 -22.69 -4.86
C THR A 20 18.56 -22.55 -3.89
N SER A 21 17.58 -21.75 -4.34
CA SER A 21 16.17 -21.76 -3.97
C SER A 21 15.68 -20.72 -2.96
N GLY A 22 15.90 -19.43 -3.29
CA GLY A 22 15.13 -18.29 -2.79
C GLY A 22 14.19 -17.68 -3.84
N LYS A 23 13.73 -18.45 -4.83
CA LYS A 23 12.95 -17.93 -5.99
C LYS A 23 11.45 -17.70 -5.72
N GLY A 24 10.96 -17.95 -4.51
CA GLY A 24 9.54 -17.71 -4.16
C GLY A 24 9.25 -16.38 -3.48
N LYS A 25 10.24 -15.79 -2.78
CA LYS A 25 10.00 -14.59 -1.95
C LYS A 25 10.25 -13.25 -2.67
N ASN A 26 11.15 -13.21 -3.66
CA ASN A 26 11.55 -11.97 -4.34
C ASN A 26 10.60 -11.51 -5.47
N VAL A 27 9.76 -12.39 -6.02
CA VAL A 27 8.88 -12.02 -7.14
C VAL A 27 7.66 -11.22 -6.67
N ILE A 28 7.12 -11.61 -5.52
CA ILE A 28 6.01 -10.91 -4.86
C ILE A 28 6.48 -9.52 -4.42
N GLU A 29 7.63 -9.40 -3.77
CA GLU A 29 8.12 -8.11 -3.25
C GLU A 29 8.35 -7.07 -4.37
N GLY A 30 8.86 -7.49 -5.54
CA GLY A 30 9.05 -6.60 -6.69
C GLY A 30 7.75 -6.12 -7.35
N MET A 31 6.74 -7.00 -7.50
CA MET A 31 5.46 -6.63 -8.13
C MET A 31 4.64 -5.66 -7.28
N TYR A 32 4.62 -5.86 -5.96
CA TYR A 32 3.89 -4.98 -5.04
C TYR A 32 4.64 -3.65 -4.83
N GLY A 33 5.98 -3.66 -4.85
CA GLY A 33 6.78 -2.43 -4.84
C GLY A 33 6.49 -1.52 -6.04
N GLU A 34 6.53 -2.07 -7.26
CA GLU A 34 6.21 -1.29 -8.46
C GLU A 34 4.76 -0.78 -8.47
N LEU A 35 3.82 -1.59 -7.98
CA LEU A 35 2.43 -1.18 -7.85
C LEU A 35 2.27 -0.03 -6.87
N LEU A 36 3.03 0.01 -5.77
CA LEU A 36 2.91 1.09 -4.78
C LEU A 36 3.59 2.38 -5.26
N GLU A 37 4.70 2.27 -5.99
CA GLU A 37 5.52 3.42 -6.41
C GLU A 37 5.03 4.14 -7.66
N LYS A 38 4.50 3.41 -8.66
CA LYS A 38 4.11 4.00 -9.95
C LYS A 38 2.80 4.78 -9.86
N ASP A 39 2.64 5.82 -10.68
CA ASP A 39 1.35 6.48 -10.77
C ASP A 39 0.29 5.54 -11.39
N ILE A 40 -0.97 5.66 -10.95
CA ILE A 40 -2.03 4.79 -11.46
C ILE A 40 -2.32 5.00 -12.95
N LEU A 41 -2.18 6.22 -13.47
CA LEU A 41 -2.41 6.49 -14.88
C LEU A 41 -1.33 5.88 -15.75
N GLU A 42 -0.08 5.87 -15.27
CA GLU A 42 1.03 5.16 -15.92
C GLU A 42 0.75 3.65 -15.96
N LEU A 43 0.31 3.07 -14.85
CA LEU A 43 -0.04 1.65 -14.77
C LEU A 43 -1.21 1.27 -15.69
N MET A 44 -2.11 2.20 -15.96
CA MET A 44 -3.24 2.02 -16.88
C MET A 44 -2.90 2.39 -18.34
N GLY A 45 -1.72 2.96 -18.61
CA GLY A 45 -1.32 3.42 -19.95
C GLY A 45 -2.09 4.65 -20.46
N VAL A 46 -2.62 5.48 -19.53
CA VAL A 46 -3.41 6.69 -19.83
C VAL A 46 -2.78 7.96 -19.22
N ASP A 47 -1.49 7.92 -18.96
CA ASP A 47 -0.67 9.04 -18.47
C ASP A 47 -0.65 10.25 -19.42
N ASN A 48 -1.06 10.07 -20.68
CA ASN A 48 -1.11 11.12 -21.70
C ASN A 48 -2.45 11.88 -21.76
N LEU A 49 -3.39 11.62 -20.83
CA LEU A 49 -4.65 12.37 -20.77
C LEU A 49 -4.42 13.88 -20.53
N PRO A 50 -5.31 14.75 -21.06
CA PRO A 50 -5.31 16.17 -20.71
C PRO A 50 -5.44 16.39 -19.20
N ASP A 51 -4.80 17.43 -18.66
CA ASP A 51 -4.75 17.68 -17.22
C ASP A 51 -6.14 17.73 -16.56
N LYS A 52 -7.12 18.33 -17.24
CA LYS A 52 -8.51 18.38 -16.76
C LYS A 52 -9.12 16.98 -16.63
N GLU A 53 -8.87 16.10 -17.59
CA GLU A 53 -9.40 14.73 -17.58
C GLU A 53 -8.70 13.89 -16.51
N LYS A 54 -7.39 14.10 -16.29
CA LYS A 54 -6.65 13.51 -15.16
C LYS A 54 -7.24 13.93 -13.83
N GLU A 55 -7.50 15.23 -13.64
CA GLU A 55 -8.09 15.75 -12.40
C GLU A 55 -9.47 15.16 -12.13
N GLU A 56 -10.33 15.11 -13.14
CA GLU A 56 -11.66 14.49 -13.03
C GLU A 56 -11.58 13.00 -12.70
N LEU A 57 -10.61 12.28 -13.28
CA LEU A 57 -10.38 10.87 -12.99
C LEU A 57 -9.90 10.68 -11.55
N TYR A 58 -8.86 11.41 -11.11
CA TYR A 58 -8.37 11.35 -9.73
C TYR A 58 -9.46 11.67 -8.71
N LYS A 59 -10.33 12.63 -9.02
CA LYS A 59 -11.46 12.96 -8.15
C LYS A 59 -12.41 11.77 -7.99
N LYS A 60 -12.80 11.11 -9.09
CA LYS A 60 -13.66 9.91 -9.04
C LYS A 60 -13.00 8.75 -8.30
N MET A 61 -11.70 8.58 -8.47
CA MET A 61 -10.93 7.58 -7.73
C MET A 61 -10.96 7.87 -6.22
N LEU A 62 -10.70 9.12 -5.84
CA LEU A 62 -10.73 9.56 -4.45
C LEU A 62 -12.12 9.39 -3.83
N GLU A 63 -13.19 9.76 -4.55
CA GLU A 63 -14.57 9.55 -4.11
C GLU A 63 -14.86 8.06 -3.86
N THR A 64 -14.39 7.18 -4.74
CA THR A 64 -14.56 5.73 -4.58
C THR A 64 -13.84 5.21 -3.34
N ILE A 65 -12.58 5.61 -3.15
CA ILE A 65 -11.78 5.24 -1.97
C ILE A 65 -12.45 5.75 -0.69
N LEU A 66 -12.88 7.02 -0.67
CA LEU A 66 -13.56 7.62 0.47
C LEU A 66 -14.84 6.85 0.84
N ASN A 67 -15.67 6.50 -0.14
CA ASN A 67 -16.88 5.72 0.10
C ASN A 67 -16.58 4.35 0.73
N ARG A 68 -15.50 3.68 0.30
CA ARG A 68 -15.09 2.40 0.89
C ARG A 68 -14.58 2.56 2.32
N VAL A 69 -13.81 3.61 2.58
CA VAL A 69 -13.37 3.94 3.94
C VAL A 69 -14.58 4.17 4.84
N VAL A 70 -15.56 4.96 4.40
CA VAL A 70 -16.82 5.19 5.16
C VAL A 70 -17.52 3.86 5.46
N LEU A 71 -17.68 2.97 4.47
CA LEU A 71 -18.30 1.66 4.68
C LEU A 71 -17.55 0.79 5.71
N ARG A 72 -16.21 0.83 5.72
CA ARG A 72 -15.42 0.12 6.74
C ARG A 72 -15.60 0.73 8.12
N LEU A 73 -15.71 2.05 8.21
CA LEU A 73 -15.89 2.76 9.47
C LEU A 73 -17.30 2.59 10.03
N ASP A 74 -18.32 2.51 9.18
CA ASP A 74 -19.73 2.34 9.55
C ASP A 74 -19.95 1.10 10.45
N THR A 75 -19.17 0.04 10.23
CA THR A 75 -19.21 -1.18 11.06
C THR A 75 -18.44 -1.07 12.39
N GLN A 76 -17.71 0.02 12.61
CA GLN A 76 -16.77 0.20 13.73
C GLN A 76 -17.15 1.35 14.68
N ILE A 77 -18.13 2.17 14.31
CA ILE A 77 -18.64 3.28 15.14
C ILE A 77 -20.17 3.18 15.24
N SER A 78 -20.72 3.62 16.36
CA SER A 78 -22.16 3.66 16.61
C SER A 78 -22.83 4.90 16.00
N ASP A 79 -24.16 4.88 15.88
CA ASP A 79 -24.95 6.01 15.37
C ASP A 79 -24.69 7.33 16.16
N GLU A 80 -24.54 7.24 17.48
CA GLU A 80 -24.20 8.40 18.33
C GLU A 80 -22.82 8.98 18.02
N GLU A 81 -21.90 8.12 17.57
CA GLU A 81 -20.54 8.48 17.22
C GLU A 81 -20.46 9.04 15.80
N VAL A 82 -21.34 8.59 14.90
CA VAL A 82 -21.56 9.20 13.59
C VAL A 82 -21.98 10.66 13.75
N GLU A 83 -22.91 10.97 14.66
CA GLU A 83 -23.31 12.37 14.92
C GLU A 83 -22.15 13.23 15.45
N LYS A 84 -21.33 12.69 16.37
CA LYS A 84 -20.11 13.39 16.85
C LYS A 84 -19.11 13.62 15.71
N LEU A 85 -18.94 12.63 14.84
CA LEU A 85 -18.06 12.74 13.68
C LEU A 85 -18.56 13.79 12.67
N LYS A 86 -19.88 13.90 12.47
CA LYS A 86 -20.50 14.95 11.65
C LYS A 86 -20.18 16.34 12.21
N GLU A 87 -20.33 16.55 13.52
CA GLU A 87 -19.99 17.85 14.14
C GLU A 87 -18.51 18.24 13.95
N ILE A 88 -17.60 17.27 14.09
CA ILE A 88 -16.15 17.47 13.86
C ILE A 88 -15.90 17.87 12.39
N THR A 89 -16.58 17.17 11.47
CA THR A 89 -16.44 17.39 10.03
C THR A 89 -17.01 18.73 9.59
N ASP A 90 -18.17 19.13 10.13
CA ASP A 90 -18.83 20.41 9.84
C ASP A 90 -17.97 21.60 10.30
N LYS A 91 -17.26 21.45 11.41
CA LYS A 91 -16.28 22.43 11.92
C LYS A 91 -14.98 22.43 11.12
N LYS A 92 -14.81 21.52 10.16
CA LYS A 92 -13.56 21.29 9.40
C LYS A 92 -12.36 21.05 10.33
N ASP A 93 -12.61 20.47 11.49
CA ASP A 93 -11.60 20.20 12.50
C ASP A 93 -10.81 18.94 12.14
N LYS A 94 -9.75 19.14 11.35
CA LYS A 94 -8.87 18.05 10.88
C LYS A 94 -8.20 17.33 12.04
N GLU A 95 -7.79 18.05 13.07
CA GLU A 95 -7.09 17.44 14.22
C GLU A 95 -8.07 16.61 15.05
N GLY A 96 -9.26 17.15 15.31
CA GLY A 96 -10.36 16.43 15.94
C GLY A 96 -10.78 15.18 15.18
N PHE A 97 -10.78 15.22 13.84
CA PHE A 97 -11.10 14.06 13.00
C PHE A 97 -10.14 12.91 13.24
N PHE A 98 -8.82 13.15 13.15
CA PHE A 98 -7.83 12.10 13.39
C PHE A 98 -7.84 11.62 14.84
N LYS A 99 -8.00 12.55 15.79
CA LYS A 99 -8.06 12.23 17.21
C LYS A 99 -9.25 11.34 17.55
N PHE A 100 -10.41 11.58 16.96
CA PHE A 100 -11.61 10.76 17.16
C PHE A 100 -11.36 9.29 16.85
N PHE A 101 -10.74 8.98 15.70
CA PHE A 101 -10.41 7.60 15.34
C PHE A 101 -9.27 7.03 16.20
N GLN A 102 -8.26 7.84 16.52
CA GLN A 102 -7.17 7.42 17.39
C GLN A 102 -7.66 7.02 18.78
N ASP A 103 -8.55 7.80 19.39
CA ASP A 103 -9.12 7.51 20.72
C ASP A 103 -9.98 6.24 20.71
N LYS A 104 -10.42 5.79 19.53
CA LYS A 104 -11.14 4.53 19.29
C LYS A 104 -10.23 3.34 18.99
N GLY A 105 -8.92 3.57 18.88
CA GLY A 105 -7.98 2.55 18.42
C GLY A 105 -8.15 2.20 16.93
N ILE A 106 -8.81 3.06 16.15
CA ILE A 106 -9.00 2.90 14.72
C ILE A 106 -7.85 3.62 14.01
N ASP A 107 -7.00 2.87 13.30
CA ASP A 107 -5.97 3.45 12.45
C ASP A 107 -6.56 3.87 11.10
N ILE A 108 -7.19 5.04 11.11
CA ILE A 108 -7.81 5.62 9.91
C ILE A 108 -6.81 5.79 8.77
N LYS A 109 -5.53 6.07 9.07
CA LYS A 109 -4.50 6.25 8.04
C LYS A 109 -4.18 4.92 7.35
N SER A 110 -4.07 3.83 8.12
CA SER A 110 -3.91 2.49 7.55
C SER A 110 -5.11 2.11 6.68
N ILE A 111 -6.33 2.35 7.15
CA ILE A 111 -7.55 2.06 6.39
C ILE A 111 -7.54 2.80 5.04
N PHE A 112 -7.20 4.09 5.03
CA PHE A 112 -7.06 4.85 3.78
C PHE A 112 -6.00 4.26 2.84
N ALA A 113 -4.82 3.91 3.38
CA ALA A 113 -3.73 3.33 2.60
C ALA A 113 -4.12 1.97 2.01
N GLU A 114 -4.80 1.13 2.79
CA GLU A 114 -5.31 -0.17 2.37
C GLU A 114 -6.35 -0.02 1.26
N GLU A 115 -7.35 0.85 1.42
CA GLU A 115 -8.38 1.06 0.38
C GLU A 115 -7.78 1.65 -0.90
N ALA A 116 -6.81 2.56 -0.79
CA ALA A 116 -6.11 3.11 -1.94
C ALA A 116 -5.29 2.02 -2.67
N ALA A 117 -4.57 1.18 -1.93
CA ALA A 117 -3.80 0.08 -2.52
C ALA A 117 -4.70 -0.96 -3.19
N LEU A 118 -5.79 -1.37 -2.53
CA LEU A 118 -6.79 -2.30 -3.08
C LEU A 118 -7.41 -1.74 -4.36
N TYR A 119 -7.85 -0.49 -4.32
CA TYR A 119 -8.41 0.16 -5.50
C TYR A 119 -7.40 0.23 -6.66
N LYS A 120 -6.12 0.50 -6.37
CA LYS A 120 -5.05 0.50 -7.37
C LYS A 120 -4.87 -0.89 -8.02
N VAL A 121 -4.88 -1.96 -7.22
CA VAL A 121 -4.84 -3.35 -7.72
C VAL A 121 -6.02 -3.62 -8.66
N GLU A 122 -7.24 -3.24 -8.25
CA GLU A 122 -8.46 -3.47 -9.03
C GLU A 122 -8.43 -2.76 -10.37
N MET A 123 -7.98 -1.50 -10.41
CA MET A 123 -7.89 -0.73 -11.65
C MET A 123 -6.93 -1.38 -12.65
N VAL A 124 -5.75 -1.81 -12.18
CA VAL A 124 -4.77 -2.51 -13.02
C VAL A 124 -5.29 -3.87 -13.50
N ALA A 125 -6.03 -4.60 -12.66
CA ALA A 125 -6.64 -5.86 -13.05
C ALA A 125 -7.71 -5.67 -14.14
N LEU A 126 -8.53 -4.61 -14.05
CA LEU A 126 -9.58 -4.31 -15.03
C LEU A 126 -9.00 -3.91 -16.39
N THR A 127 -7.92 -3.11 -16.42
CA THR A 127 -7.26 -2.74 -17.68
C THR A 127 -6.58 -3.95 -18.34
N SER A 128 -6.09 -4.90 -17.56
CA SER A 128 -5.49 -6.14 -18.07
C SER A 128 -6.52 -7.13 -18.64
N GLN A 129 -7.76 -7.14 -18.14
CA GLN A 129 -8.83 -8.02 -18.62
C GLN A 129 -9.60 -7.46 -19.83
N GLY A 130 -9.52 -6.15 -20.10
CA GLY A 130 -10.12 -5.51 -21.26
C GLY A 130 -9.43 -5.80 -22.60
N GLY A 131 -8.27 -6.46 -22.60
CA GLY A 131 -7.45 -6.72 -23.80
C GLY A 131 -7.68 -8.07 -24.50
N THR A 132 -8.62 -8.92 -24.05
CA THR A 132 -8.81 -10.28 -24.62
C THR A 132 -10.17 -10.53 -25.28
N ASN A 133 -10.95 -9.51 -25.62
CA ASN A 133 -12.16 -9.70 -26.43
C ASN A 133 -12.29 -8.64 -27.53
N GLY A 134 -11.94 -9.02 -28.77
CA GLY A 134 -12.46 -8.41 -30.00
C GLY A 134 -11.52 -7.46 -30.72
#